data_AF-A0A7S0HNW0-F1
#
_entry.id   AF-A0A7S0HNW0-F1
#
_cell.length_a   1.000
_cell.length_b   1.000
_cell.length_c   1.000
_cell.angle_alpha   90.00
_cell.angle_beta   90.00
_cell.angle_gamma   90.00
#
_symmetry.space_group_name_H-M   'P 1'
#
loop_
_entity.id
_entity.type
_entity.pdbx_description
1 polymer ?
#
loop_
_entity_poly.entity_id
_entity_poly.type
_entity_poly.pdbx_seq_one_letter_code
_entity_poly.pdbx_strand_id
1 'polypeptide(L)'
;RGRDGIHPPNADTNASMSGCDRTDIEAMKEDRRQKAAAKRAAAGPEDETAPAAAEPAQVFDAPAMAGPLKQLSDAEAKADAIAAEIASATADATAAADKEAVEKLSVLAANIGGRIGGLQGLMDEVDLGEIEDDEARGAARLRRKAINARVEAELEPAAQALKLHVKAQASRVA
;
A
#
# COMPACT_ATOMS: atom_id res chain seq x y z
N ARG A 1 -70.39 -33.19 5.65
CA ARG A 1 -70.04 -32.62 6.96
C ARG A 1 -68.52 -32.65 7.04
N GLY A 2 -67.74 -31.59 7.02
CA GLY A 2 -68.01 -30.16 7.06
C GLY A 2 -66.70 -29.49 7.52
N ARG A 3 -66.49 -28.27 7.00
CA ARG A 3 -65.55 -27.22 7.43
C ARG A 3 -64.08 -27.42 7.05
N ASP A 4 -63.54 -26.61 6.14
CA ASP A 4 -63.24 -25.17 6.25
C ASP A 4 -62.11 -24.91 7.23
N GLY A 5 -60.94 -24.65 6.67
CA GLY A 5 -59.71 -24.27 7.35
C GLY A 5 -58.76 -23.64 6.35
N ILE A 6 -59.13 -22.45 5.85
CA ILE A 6 -58.26 -21.54 5.10
C ILE A 6 -57.13 -21.10 6.04
N HIS A 7 -55.86 -21.31 5.64
CA HIS A 7 -54.68 -20.50 5.98
C HIS A 7 -53.55 -20.80 4.96
N PRO A 8 -53.16 -19.85 4.10
CA PRO A 8 -51.79 -19.73 3.57
C PRO A 8 -51.06 -18.60 4.32
N PRO A 9 -49.78 -18.29 4.03
CA PRO A 9 -48.60 -19.13 3.82
C PRO A 9 -47.41 -18.64 4.69
N ASN A 10 -46.75 -19.48 5.49
CA ASN A 10 -45.51 -19.06 6.15
C ASN A 10 -44.29 -19.45 5.31
N ALA A 11 -44.04 -18.62 4.31
CA ALA A 11 -42.71 -18.42 3.75
C ALA A 11 -41.95 -17.48 4.70
N ASP A 12 -41.40 -18.01 5.78
CA ASP A 12 -40.58 -17.23 6.70
C ASP A 12 -39.15 -17.78 6.76
N THR A 13 -38.29 -16.98 6.13
CA THR A 13 -37.00 -16.55 6.66
C THR A 13 -35.94 -17.63 6.91
N ASN A 14 -35.21 -17.98 5.84
CA ASN A 14 -33.81 -18.39 6.01
C ASN A 14 -32.87 -17.46 5.20
N ALA A 15 -33.10 -16.16 5.36
CA ALA A 15 -32.21 -15.09 4.92
C ALA A 15 -31.82 -14.25 6.13
N SER A 16 -31.10 -14.83 7.08
CA SER A 16 -30.53 -14.09 8.20
C SER A 16 -29.14 -14.62 8.54
N MET A 17 -28.23 -14.51 7.58
CA MET A 17 -26.78 -14.43 7.80
C MET A 17 -26.17 -13.49 6.75
N SER A 18 -26.74 -12.28 6.59
CA SER A 18 -26.09 -11.19 5.85
C SER A 18 -25.32 -10.35 6.86
N GLY A 19 -24.13 -10.83 7.22
CA GLY A 19 -23.17 -10.05 8.00
C GLY A 19 -22.70 -8.87 7.17
N CYS A 20 -22.84 -7.67 7.75
CA CYS A 20 -22.50 -6.35 7.20
C CYS A 20 -23.30 -5.98 5.95
N ASP A 21 -24.38 -5.24 6.16
CA ASP A 21 -25.13 -4.63 5.07
C ASP A 21 -24.21 -3.75 4.23
N ARG A 22 -24.40 -3.76 2.91
CA ARG A 22 -23.58 -3.02 1.93
C ARG A 22 -23.44 -1.53 2.28
N THR A 23 -24.46 -0.98 2.96
CA THR A 23 -24.53 0.35 3.55
C THR A 23 -23.50 0.59 4.66
N ASP A 24 -23.17 -0.39 5.50
CA ASP A 24 -22.17 -0.26 6.56
C ASP A 24 -20.76 -0.18 5.97
N ILE A 25 -20.51 -0.94 4.90
CA ILE A 25 -19.25 -0.92 4.17
C ILE A 25 -19.05 0.43 3.45
N GLU A 26 -20.13 1.00 2.90
CA GLU A 26 -20.10 2.33 2.29
C GLU A 26 -19.90 3.42 3.35
N ALA A 27 -20.56 3.33 4.51
CA ALA A 27 -20.36 4.24 5.63
C ALA A 27 -18.92 4.21 6.17
N MET A 28 -18.30 3.03 6.28
CA MET A 28 -16.89 2.90 6.70
C MET A 28 -15.92 3.47 5.66
N LYS A 29 -16.24 3.37 4.37
CA LYS A 29 -15.42 3.96 3.29
C LYS A 29 -15.54 5.49 3.27
N GLU A 30 -16.73 6.01 3.49
CA GLU A 30 -17.01 7.44 3.62
C GLU A 30 -16.24 8.03 4.82
N ASP A 31 -16.34 7.40 5.99
CA ASP A 31 -15.63 7.81 7.21
C ASP A 31 -14.10 7.79 7.03
N ARG A 32 -13.56 6.78 6.34
CA ARG A 32 -12.13 6.73 6.01
C ARG A 32 -11.70 7.86 5.07
N ARG A 33 -12.53 8.22 4.09
CA ARG A 33 -12.26 9.36 3.18
C ARG A 33 -12.33 10.69 3.92
N GLN A 34 -13.32 10.87 4.80
CA GLN A 34 -13.45 12.09 5.61
C GLN A 34 -12.28 12.26 6.58
N LYS A 35 -11.83 11.18 7.23
CA LYS A 35 -10.63 11.21 8.09
C LYS A 35 -9.34 11.50 7.30
N ALA A 36 -9.19 10.95 6.10
CA ALA A 36 -8.06 11.25 5.23
C ALA A 36 -8.07 12.71 4.71
N ALA A 37 -9.26 13.23 4.39
CA ALA A 37 -9.44 14.63 3.98
C ALA A 37 -9.18 15.59 5.13
N ALA A 38 -9.65 15.29 6.35
CA ALA A 38 -9.37 16.08 7.55
C ALA A 38 -7.87 16.09 7.90
N LYS A 39 -7.19 14.93 7.76
CA LYS A 39 -5.74 14.84 7.96
C LYS A 39 -4.93 15.63 6.92
N ARG A 40 -5.42 15.73 5.67
CA ARG A 40 -4.82 16.59 4.65
C ARG A 40 -5.12 18.08 4.85
N ALA A 41 -6.31 18.44 5.34
CA ALA A 41 -6.64 19.82 5.69
C ALA A 41 -5.85 20.33 6.91
N ALA A 42 -5.53 19.45 7.86
CA ALA A 42 -4.67 19.76 9.01
C ALA A 42 -3.18 19.85 8.66
N ALA A 43 -2.77 19.43 7.46
CA ALA A 43 -1.38 19.48 6.98
C ALA A 43 -1.14 20.62 5.97
N GLY A 44 -1.90 21.73 6.11
CA GLY A 44 -1.68 22.97 5.35
C GLY A 44 -0.39 23.71 5.78
N PRO A 45 0.12 24.61 4.91
CA PRO A 45 1.55 24.87 4.71
C PRO A 45 2.19 25.65 5.85
N GLU A 46 3.46 25.32 6.14
CA GLU A 46 4.33 26.09 7.02
C GLU A 46 4.51 27.51 6.47
N ASP A 47 4.15 28.52 7.27
CA ASP A 47 4.64 29.89 7.09
C ASP A 47 4.88 30.53 8.46
N GLU A 48 6.00 31.24 8.52
CA GLU A 48 6.75 31.70 9.68
C GLU A 48 6.14 33.00 10.24
N THR A 49 5.67 33.01 11.50
CA THR A 49 5.73 34.21 12.38
C THR A 49 5.35 33.86 13.83
N ALA A 50 6.30 34.05 14.75
CA ALA A 50 6.13 33.92 16.20
C ALA A 50 5.84 35.30 16.85
N PRO A 51 5.52 35.41 18.17
CA PRO A 51 4.84 34.49 19.09
C PRO A 51 3.73 35.18 19.91
N ALA A 52 2.75 34.44 20.44
CA ALA A 52 2.01 34.85 21.64
C ALA A 52 1.53 33.63 22.41
N ALA A 53 1.77 33.67 23.72
CA ALA A 53 1.60 32.59 24.68
C ALA A 53 0.21 31.94 24.62
N ALA A 54 0.19 30.66 24.30
CA ALA A 54 -0.84 29.72 24.71
C ALA A 54 -0.10 28.46 25.17
N GLU A 55 -0.42 28.01 26.38
CA GLU A 55 0.13 26.79 26.97
C GLU A 55 0.09 25.64 25.96
N PRO A 56 1.15 24.83 25.81
CA PRO A 56 1.15 23.77 24.83
C PRO A 56 0.08 22.76 25.20
N ALA A 57 -1.02 22.77 24.42
CA ALA A 57 -1.95 21.68 24.34
C ALA A 57 -1.13 20.41 24.22
N GLN A 58 -1.37 19.47 25.13
CA GLN A 58 -0.72 18.17 25.14
C GLN A 58 -0.97 17.53 23.78
N VAL A 59 0.02 17.63 22.90
CA VAL A 59 0.09 16.87 21.67
C VAL A 59 0.23 15.44 22.17
N PHE A 60 -0.89 14.71 22.15
CA PHE A 60 -0.82 13.25 22.22
C PHE A 60 -0.04 12.84 20.99
N ASP A 61 1.27 12.65 21.16
CA ASP A 61 2.12 11.96 20.19
C ASP A 61 1.38 10.68 19.81
N ALA A 62 0.92 10.61 18.56
CA ALA A 62 0.47 9.34 18.01
C ALA A 62 1.59 8.34 18.29
N PRO A 63 1.30 7.17 18.90
CA PRO A 63 2.34 6.27 19.35
C PRO A 63 3.28 6.03 18.18
N ALA A 64 4.54 6.42 18.34
CA ALA A 64 5.56 6.19 17.33
C ALA A 64 5.51 4.70 17.03
N MET A 65 4.98 4.34 15.86
CA MET A 65 5.01 2.96 15.38
C MET A 65 6.48 2.58 15.39
N ALA A 66 6.87 1.76 16.36
CA ALA A 66 8.23 1.29 16.56
C ALA A 66 8.24 -0.23 16.34
N GLY A 67 9.42 -0.79 16.09
CA GLY A 67 9.57 -2.23 15.91
C GLY A 67 8.94 -2.76 14.60
N PRO A 68 8.51 -4.03 14.57
CA PRO A 68 8.16 -4.77 13.35
C PRO A 68 7.03 -4.12 12.52
N LEU A 69 6.06 -3.47 13.18
CA LEU A 69 4.95 -2.79 12.52
C LEU A 69 5.41 -1.55 11.72
N LYS A 70 6.45 -0.86 12.22
CA LYS A 70 7.09 0.23 11.48
C LYS A 70 7.81 -0.30 10.25
N GLN A 71 8.61 -1.35 10.44
CA GLN A 71 9.38 -1.96 9.35
C GLN A 71 8.47 -2.42 8.20
N LEU A 72 7.31 -3.00 8.51
CA LEU A 72 6.31 -3.36 7.49
C LEU A 72 5.74 -2.14 6.77
N SER A 73 5.48 -1.04 7.50
CA SER A 73 4.96 0.19 6.90
C SER A 73 6.00 0.87 6.00
N ASP A 74 7.27 0.89 6.44
CA ASP A 74 8.39 1.40 5.64
C ASP A 74 8.63 0.53 4.40
N ALA A 75 8.46 -0.79 4.53
CA ALA A 75 8.57 -1.73 3.42
C ALA A 75 7.47 -1.56 2.37
N GLU A 76 6.22 -1.34 2.81
CA GLU A 76 5.11 -1.00 1.91
C GLU A 76 5.42 0.29 1.14
N ALA A 77 5.87 1.35 1.83
CA ALA A 77 6.25 2.60 1.18
C ALA A 77 7.41 2.41 0.18
N LYS A 78 8.40 1.56 0.51
CA LYS A 78 9.48 1.20 -0.42
C LYS A 78 8.95 0.45 -1.64
N ALA A 79 8.04 -0.50 -1.46
CA ALA A 79 7.42 -1.23 -2.56
C ALA A 79 6.65 -0.28 -3.49
N ASP A 80 5.89 0.67 -2.94
CA ASP A 80 5.18 1.70 -3.69
C ASP A 80 6.13 2.62 -4.46
N ALA A 81 7.20 3.08 -3.82
CA ALA A 81 8.21 3.91 -4.48
C ALA A 81 8.89 3.16 -5.64
N ILE A 82 9.25 1.89 -5.44
CA ILE A 82 9.81 1.04 -6.49
C ILE A 82 8.83 0.90 -7.66
N ALA A 83 7.55 0.63 -7.39
CA ALA A 83 6.53 0.52 -8.43
C ALA A 83 6.40 1.81 -9.26
N ALA A 84 6.34 2.96 -8.57
CA ALA A 84 6.27 4.26 -9.22
C ALA A 84 7.51 4.56 -10.08
N GLU A 85 8.70 4.25 -9.56
CA GLU A 85 9.95 4.41 -10.30
C GLU A 85 10.04 3.51 -11.53
N ILE A 86 9.59 2.25 -11.44
CA ILE A 86 9.52 1.36 -12.60
C ILE A 86 8.60 1.94 -13.67
N ALA A 87 7.44 2.47 -13.28
CA ALA A 87 6.50 3.09 -14.21
C ALA A 87 7.13 4.32 -14.90
N SER A 88 7.77 5.21 -14.11
CA SER A 88 8.47 6.38 -14.65
C SER A 88 9.60 5.99 -15.60
N ALA A 89 10.48 5.07 -15.16
CA ALA A 89 11.62 4.62 -15.97
C ALA A 89 11.19 3.93 -17.26
N THR A 90 10.04 3.24 -17.26
CA THR A 90 9.48 2.62 -18.47
C THR A 90 9.00 3.69 -19.46
N ALA A 91 8.35 4.75 -18.99
CA ALA A 91 7.96 5.88 -19.82
C ALA A 91 9.19 6.60 -20.40
N ASP A 92 10.19 6.86 -19.56
CA ASP A 92 11.45 7.51 -19.97
C ASP A 92 12.21 6.65 -20.98
N ALA A 93 12.24 5.33 -20.81
CA ALA A 93 12.87 4.43 -21.77
C ALA A 93 12.16 4.38 -23.12
N THR A 94 10.85 4.63 -23.13
CA THR A 94 10.10 4.75 -24.39
C THR A 94 10.43 6.06 -25.11
N ALA A 95 10.70 7.13 -24.36
CA ALA A 95 11.00 8.46 -24.90
C ALA A 95 12.49 8.69 -25.21
N ALA A 96 13.39 7.86 -24.67
CA ALA A 96 14.83 8.00 -24.85
C ALA A 96 15.22 7.92 -26.33
N ALA A 97 15.88 8.98 -26.82
CA ALA A 97 16.26 9.13 -28.22
C ALA A 97 17.78 9.11 -28.45
N ASP A 98 18.57 9.14 -27.38
CA ASP A 98 20.02 9.20 -27.44
C ASP A 98 20.68 8.23 -26.44
N LYS A 99 21.97 8.00 -26.67
CA LYS A 99 22.77 7.05 -25.90
C LYS A 99 22.92 7.44 -24.42
N GLU A 100 23.06 8.73 -24.12
CA GLU A 100 23.27 9.21 -22.74
C GLU A 100 22.01 8.96 -21.89
N ALA A 101 20.82 9.21 -22.46
CA ALA A 101 19.55 8.92 -21.82
C ALA A 101 19.39 7.43 -21.53
N VAL A 102 19.73 6.56 -22.49
CA VAL A 102 19.64 5.11 -22.32
C VAL A 102 20.65 4.56 -21.30
N GLU A 103 21.86 5.13 -21.23
CA GLU A 103 22.86 4.78 -20.21
C GLU A 103 22.37 5.12 -18.80
N LYS A 104 21.79 6.32 -18.59
CA LYS A 104 21.19 6.72 -17.31
C LYS A 104 20.06 5.76 -16.92
N LEU A 105 19.21 5.38 -17.86
CA LEU A 105 18.13 4.42 -17.64
C LEU A 105 18.65 3.01 -17.32
N SER A 106 19.78 2.62 -17.89
CA SER A 106 20.41 1.32 -17.58
C SER A 106 20.89 1.27 -16.13
N VAL A 107 21.50 2.36 -15.64
CA VAL A 107 21.91 2.50 -14.24
C VAL A 107 20.67 2.48 -13.33
N LEU A 108 19.62 3.22 -13.68
CA LEU A 108 18.38 3.25 -12.92
C LEU A 108 17.73 1.86 -12.82
N ALA A 109 17.62 1.13 -13.94
CA ALA A 109 17.07 -0.22 -13.96
C ALA A 109 17.88 -1.23 -13.13
N ALA A 110 19.21 -1.06 -13.05
CA ALA A 110 20.06 -1.85 -12.16
C ALA A 110 19.80 -1.52 -10.69
N ASN A 111 19.73 -0.23 -10.34
CA ASN A 111 19.45 0.23 -8.98
C ASN A 111 18.08 -0.23 -8.47
N ILE A 112 17.05 -0.19 -9.31
CA ILE A 112 15.71 -0.71 -9.01
C ILE A 112 15.80 -2.20 -8.61
N GLY A 113 16.53 -3.00 -9.39
CA GLY A 113 16.71 -4.42 -9.09
C GLY A 113 17.41 -4.65 -7.74
N GLY A 114 18.44 -3.87 -7.41
CA GLY A 114 19.11 -3.93 -6.11
C GLY A 114 18.19 -3.55 -4.95
N ARG A 115 17.32 -2.55 -5.14
CA ARG A 115 16.33 -2.15 -4.13
C ARG A 115 15.25 -3.19 -3.90
N ILE A 116 14.83 -3.92 -4.93
CA ILE A 116 13.92 -5.06 -4.79
C ILE A 116 14.57 -6.16 -3.94
N GLY A 117 15.82 -6.53 -4.23
CA GLY A 117 16.55 -7.51 -3.42
C GLY A 117 16.74 -7.05 -1.96
N GLY A 118 17.04 -5.76 -1.75
CA GLY A 118 17.13 -5.17 -0.41
C GLY A 118 15.79 -5.15 0.34
N LEU A 119 14.67 -4.97 -0.37
CA LEU A 119 13.33 -5.07 0.22
C LEU A 119 13.01 -6.51 0.65
N GLN A 120 13.37 -7.51 -0.16
CA GLN A 120 13.20 -8.92 0.20
C GLN A 120 14.03 -9.28 1.44
N GLY A 121 15.29 -8.87 1.48
CA GLY A 121 16.15 -9.07 2.66
C GLY A 121 15.55 -8.43 3.92
N LEU A 122 15.05 -7.19 3.81
CA LEU A 122 14.36 -6.53 4.92
C LEU A 122 13.13 -7.31 5.37
N MET A 123 12.33 -7.85 4.44
CA MET A 123 11.16 -8.67 4.77
C MET A 123 11.52 -9.98 5.48
N ASP A 124 12.66 -10.57 5.19
CA ASP A 124 13.13 -11.77 5.88
C ASP A 124 13.55 -11.50 7.33
N GLU A 125 14.09 -10.32 7.58
CA GLU A 125 14.56 -9.87 8.91
C GLU A 125 13.46 -9.36 9.84
N VAL A 126 12.24 -9.08 9.35
CA VAL A 126 11.15 -8.62 10.22
C VAL A 126 10.74 -9.72 11.20
N ASP A 127 11.15 -9.54 12.47
CA ASP A 127 10.79 -10.43 13.57
C ASP A 127 9.39 -10.08 14.12
N LEU A 128 8.39 -10.84 13.67
CA LEU A 128 7.01 -10.67 14.14
C LEU A 128 6.76 -11.23 15.55
N GLY A 129 7.75 -11.92 16.15
CA GLY A 129 7.65 -12.48 17.50
C GLY A 129 7.56 -11.42 18.59
N GLU A 130 8.14 -10.23 18.35
CA GLU A 130 8.11 -9.10 19.29
C GLU A 130 6.73 -8.45 19.45
N ILE A 131 5.79 -8.74 18.54
CA ILE A 131 4.42 -8.22 18.65
C ILE A 131 3.68 -9.02 19.70
N GLU A 132 3.44 -8.46 20.88
CA GLU A 132 2.78 -9.17 22.00
C GLU A 132 1.31 -9.53 21.70
N ASP A 133 0.61 -8.65 20.99
CA ASP A 133 -0.80 -8.83 20.63
C ASP A 133 -0.97 -9.81 19.45
N ASP A 134 -1.70 -10.90 19.67
CA ASP A 134 -1.87 -11.98 18.69
C ASP A 134 -2.66 -11.54 17.45
N GLU A 135 -3.60 -10.61 17.59
CA GLU A 135 -4.36 -10.06 16.47
C GLU A 135 -3.47 -9.19 15.58
N ALA A 136 -2.71 -8.27 16.18
CA ALA A 136 -1.72 -7.45 15.48
C ALA A 136 -0.63 -8.31 14.84
N ARG A 137 -0.18 -9.38 15.51
CA ARG A 137 0.79 -10.33 14.96
C ARG A 137 0.21 -11.06 13.74
N GLY A 138 -1.04 -11.49 13.81
CA GLY A 138 -1.77 -12.10 12.69
C GLY A 138 -1.88 -11.14 11.49
N ALA A 139 -2.28 -9.90 11.74
CA ALA A 139 -2.35 -8.85 10.71
C ALA A 139 -0.97 -8.56 10.09
N ALA A 140 0.08 -8.50 10.91
CA ALA A 140 1.44 -8.27 10.46
C ALA A 140 1.97 -9.41 9.56
N ARG A 141 1.64 -10.67 9.87
CA ARG A 141 1.94 -11.82 9.01
C ARG A 141 1.27 -11.71 7.63
N LEU A 142 0.00 -11.31 7.61
CA LEU A 142 -0.73 -11.07 6.36
C LEU A 142 -0.11 -9.94 5.55
N ARG A 143 0.28 -8.83 6.20
CA ARG A 143 0.98 -7.71 5.56
C ARG A 143 2.31 -8.15 4.96
N ARG A 144 3.18 -8.83 5.72
CA ARG A 144 4.44 -9.38 5.22
C ARG A 144 4.22 -10.29 4.00
N LYS A 145 3.24 -11.19 4.07
CA LYS A 145 2.88 -12.06 2.94
C LYS A 145 2.43 -11.27 1.71
N ALA A 146 1.63 -10.23 1.90
CA ALA A 146 1.16 -9.39 0.80
C ALA A 146 2.31 -8.61 0.14
N ILE A 147 3.25 -8.07 0.93
CA ILE A 147 4.44 -7.39 0.41
C ILE A 147 5.30 -8.35 -0.41
N ASN A 148 5.60 -9.55 0.13
CA ASN A 148 6.40 -10.55 -0.59
C ASN A 148 5.71 -10.99 -1.88
N ALA A 149 4.40 -11.27 -1.82
CA ALA A 149 3.63 -11.63 -3.01
C ALA A 149 3.66 -10.54 -4.08
N ARG A 150 3.57 -9.26 -3.69
CA ARG A 150 3.69 -8.13 -4.61
C ARG A 150 5.08 -8.02 -5.22
N VAL A 151 6.12 -8.25 -4.43
CA VAL A 151 7.50 -8.26 -4.94
C VAL A 151 7.67 -9.32 -6.02
N GLU A 152 7.29 -10.55 -5.73
CA GLU A 152 7.46 -11.70 -6.63
C GLU A 152 6.55 -11.62 -7.87
N ALA A 153 5.29 -11.21 -7.70
CA ALA A 153 4.31 -11.22 -8.78
C ALA A 153 4.33 -9.97 -9.65
N GLU A 154 4.76 -8.82 -9.11
CA GLU A 154 4.67 -7.53 -9.81
C GLU A 154 6.03 -6.86 -9.98
N LEU A 155 6.75 -6.60 -8.89
CA LEU A 155 7.94 -5.74 -8.94
C LEU A 155 9.12 -6.42 -9.64
N GLU A 156 9.38 -7.69 -9.34
CA GLU A 156 10.45 -8.46 -9.98
C GLU A 156 10.24 -8.61 -11.50
N PRO A 157 9.07 -9.08 -11.98
CA PRO A 157 8.80 -9.15 -13.41
C PRO A 157 8.87 -7.78 -14.09
N ALA A 158 8.34 -6.74 -13.47
CA ALA A 158 8.35 -5.40 -14.05
C ALA A 158 9.77 -4.81 -14.15
N ALA A 159 10.62 -5.03 -13.13
CA ALA A 159 12.01 -4.62 -13.18
C ALA A 159 12.82 -5.41 -14.24
N GLN A 160 12.54 -6.70 -14.42
CA GLN A 160 13.14 -7.49 -15.50
C GLN A 160 12.69 -7.01 -16.88
N ALA A 161 11.39 -6.72 -17.05
CA ALA A 161 10.85 -6.18 -18.28
C ALA A 161 11.48 -4.81 -18.61
N LEU A 162 11.66 -3.93 -17.63
CA LEU A 162 12.35 -2.65 -17.80
C LEU A 162 13.79 -2.86 -18.27
N LYS A 163 14.56 -3.77 -17.66
CA LYS A 163 15.94 -4.07 -18.10
C LYS A 163 15.99 -4.54 -19.55
N LEU A 164 15.07 -5.40 -19.96
CA LEU A 164 14.97 -5.86 -21.35
C LEU A 164 14.60 -4.71 -22.29
N HIS A 165 13.67 -3.85 -21.90
CA HIS A 165 13.27 -2.69 -22.69
C HIS A 165 14.44 -1.72 -22.88
N VAL A 166 15.14 -1.35 -21.81
CA VAL A 166 16.30 -0.46 -21.85
C VAL A 166 17.41 -1.05 -22.73
N LYS A 167 17.69 -2.36 -22.62
CA LYS A 167 18.65 -3.05 -23.49
C LYS A 167 18.25 -2.99 -24.97
N ALA A 168 16.96 -3.15 -25.28
CA ALA A 168 16.47 -3.01 -26.65
C ALA A 168 16.64 -1.57 -27.17
N GLN A 169 16.38 -0.55 -26.35
CA GLN A 169 16.64 0.84 -26.73
C GLN A 169 18.13 1.12 -26.93
N ALA A 170 19.00 0.56 -26.08
CA ALA A 170 20.44 0.71 -26.22
C ALA A 170 20.93 0.20 -27.58
N SER A 171 20.38 -0.91 -28.06
CA SER A 171 20.73 -1.44 -29.39
C SER A 171 20.22 -0.59 -30.57
N ARG A 172 19.25 0.32 -30.35
CA ARG A 172 18.72 1.21 -31.38
C ARG A 172 19.51 2.52 -31.51
N VAL A 173 20.07 2.98 -30.40
CA VAL A 173 20.80 4.26 -30.31
C VAL A 173 22.33 4.09 -30.32
N ALA A 174 22.82 2.84 -30.36
CA ALA A 174 24.24 2.49 -30.48
C ALA A 174 24.73 2.54 -31.94
#